data_AF-A0A1V9XZ02-F1
#
_entry.id   AF-A0A1V9XZ02-F1
#
_cell.length_a   1.000
_cell.length_b   1.000
_cell.length_c   1.000
_cell.angle_alpha   90.00
_cell.angle_beta   90.00
_cell.angle_gamma   90.00
#
_symmetry.space_group_name_H-M   'P 1'
#
loop_
_entity.id
_entity.type
_entity.pdbx_description
1 polymer ?
#
loop_
_entity_poly.entity_id
_entity_poly.type
_entity_poly.pdbx_seq_one_letter_code
_entity_poly.pdbx_strand_id
1 'polypeptide(L)' 'MLFYAAVFEPHNLRPTYWKFMNRISYHRFTYVNRKIFDMYGVHSSKLFGDFWPRLELDHVSKELTERILIWVPF' A
#
# COMPACT_ATOMS: atom_id res chain seq x y z
N MET A 1 1.57 -7.08 14.74
CA MET A 1 0.14 -6.74 14.71
C MET A 1 -0.10 -5.31 14.20
N LEU A 2 0.34 -4.24 14.88
CA LEU A 2 -0.02 -2.85 14.51
C LEU A 2 0.39 -2.42 13.07
N PHE A 3 1.61 -2.75 12.65
CA PHE A 3 2.10 -2.43 11.29
C PHE A 3 1.29 -3.15 10.20
N TYR A 4 0.90 -4.40 10.44
CA TYR A 4 0.05 -5.15 9.51
C TYR A 4 -1.32 -4.49 9.36
N ALA A 5 -1.95 -4.10 10.46
CA ALA A 5 -3.21 -3.36 10.42
C ALA A 5 -3.07 -2.02 9.67
N ALA A 6 -1.93 -1.33 9.78
CA ALA A 6 -1.67 -0.09 9.04
C ALA A 6 -1.48 -0.27 7.54
N VAL A 7 -1.03 -1.45 7.11
CA VAL A 7 -0.93 -1.82 5.69
C VAL A 7 -2.30 -2.21 5.15
N PHE A 8 -2.97 -3.16 5.80
CA PHE A 8 -4.17 -3.81 5.25
C PHE A 8 -5.48 -3.08 5.57
N GLU A 9 -5.65 -2.58 6.78
CA GLU A 9 -6.91 -1.99 7.23
C GLU A 9 -6.67 -0.66 7.95
N PRO A 10 -6.05 0.34 7.29
CA PRO A 10 -5.71 1.61 7.93
C PRO A 10 -6.93 2.38 8.44
N HIS A 11 -8.12 2.07 7.90
CA HIS A 11 -9.39 2.66 8.33
C HIS A 11 -9.87 2.18 9.71
N ASN A 12 -9.34 1.07 10.22
CA ASN A 12 -9.65 0.54 11.56
C ASN A 12 -8.69 1.09 12.64
N LEU A 13 -7.68 1.87 12.25
CA LEU A 13 -6.72 2.45 13.19
C LEU A 13 -7.21 3.77 13.78
N ARG A 14 -6.96 3.97 15.06
CA ARG A 14 -7.12 5.31 15.66
C ARG A 14 -6.16 6.29 14.97
N PRO A 15 -6.58 7.53 14.68
CA PRO A 15 -5.73 8.53 14.01
C PRO A 15 -4.38 8.81 14.70
N THR A 16 -4.32 8.68 16.02
CA THR A 16 -3.07 8.85 16.80
C THR A 16 -2.05 7.76 16.48
N TYR A 17 -2.48 6.50 16.36
CA TYR A 17 -1.60 5.40 15.93
C TYR A 17 -1.13 5.60 14.50
N TRP A 18 -2.01 6.04 13.61
CA TRP A 18 -1.62 6.37 12.23
C TRP A 18 -0.52 7.44 12.18
N LYS A 19 -0.65 8.53 12.94
CA LYS A 19 0.39 9.57 13.04
C LYS A 19 1.71 9.02 13.58
N PHE A 20 1.65 8.23 14.64
CA PHE A 20 2.83 7.59 15.23
C PHE A 20 3.54 6.68 14.22
N MET A 21 2.81 5.81 13.54
CA MET A 21 3.36 4.88 12.55
C MET A 21 3.97 5.58 11.35
N ASN A 22 3.35 6.66 10.86
CA ASN A 22 3.96 7.47 9.81
C ASN A 22 5.26 8.13 10.28
N ARG A 23 5.29 8.66 11.51
CA ARG A 23 6.50 9.31 12.04
C ARG A 23 7.68 8.32 12.14
N ILE A 24 7.47 7.14 12.73
CA ILE A 24 8.54 6.15 12.92
C ILE A 24 8.99 5.50 11.61
N SER A 25 8.11 5.49 10.61
CA SER A 25 8.41 4.92 9.29
C SER A 25 8.84 5.96 8.27
N TYR A 26 9.10 7.22 8.65
CA TYR A 26 9.43 8.29 7.71
C TYR A 26 8.40 8.42 6.57
N HIS A 27 7.12 8.35 6.92
CA HIS A 27 5.98 8.41 6.00
C HIS A 27 5.97 7.31 4.92
N ARG A 28 6.72 6.21 5.09
CA ARG A 28 6.79 5.13 4.08
C ARG A 28 5.44 4.47 3.79
N PHE A 29 4.52 4.50 4.75
CA PHE A 29 3.17 4.00 4.54
C PHE A 29 2.43 4.70 3.41
N THR A 30 2.71 5.97 3.07
CA THR A 30 2.00 6.66 1.98
C THR A 30 2.33 6.10 0.60
N TYR A 31 3.47 5.42 0.44
CA TYR A 31 3.94 4.86 -0.83
C TYR A 31 3.48 3.43 -1.09
N VAL A 32 2.81 2.80 -0.13
CA VAL A 32 2.30 1.43 -0.29
C VAL A 32 1.17 1.40 -1.31
N ASN A 33 1.30 0.55 -2.33
CA ASN A 33 0.22 0.32 -3.30
C ASN A 33 -0.92 -0.47 -2.64
N ARG A 34 -1.93 0.25 -2.18
CA ARG A 34 -3.08 -0.30 -1.45
C ARG A 34 -4.11 -0.96 -2.36
N LYS A 35 -4.25 -0.48 -3.58
CA LYS A 35 -5.24 -1.01 -4.53
C LYS A 35 -5.07 -2.51 -4.77
N ILE A 36 -3.83 -3.01 -4.75
CA ILE A 36 -3.54 -4.44 -4.88
C ILE A 36 -4.19 -5.25 -3.74
N PHE A 37 -4.26 -4.72 -2.53
CA PHE A 37 -4.83 -5.47 -1.41
C PHE A 37 -6.37 -5.49 -1.41
N ASP A 38 -7.03 -4.59 -2.14
CA ASP A 38 -8.49 -4.55 -2.19
C ASP A 38 -9.09 -5.81 -2.82
N MET A 39 -8.33 -6.54 -3.64
CA MET A 39 -8.74 -7.85 -4.16
C MET A 39 -8.98 -8.90 -3.07
N TYR A 40 -8.42 -8.70 -1.87
CA TYR A 40 -8.64 -9.54 -0.70
C TYR A 40 -9.83 -9.10 0.16
N GLY A 41 -10.59 -8.07 -0.24
CA GLY A 41 -11.76 -7.57 0.48
C GLY A 41 -11.43 -6.76 1.75
N VAL A 42 -10.17 -6.40 1.97
CA VAL A 42 -9.73 -5.65 3.17
C VAL A 42 -9.88 -4.13 3.03
N HIS A 43 -10.36 -3.64 1.89
CA HIS A 43 -10.61 -2.21 1.63
C HIS A 43 -9.47 -1.28 2.08
N SER A 44 -8.24 -1.68 1.79
CA SER A 44 -7.05 -0.99 2.26
C SER A 44 -6.93 0.42 1.66
N SER A 45 -7.41 0.61 0.42
CA SER A 45 -7.38 1.91 -0.25
C SER A 45 -8.52 2.85 0.18
N LYS A 46 -9.40 2.46 1.10
CA LYS A 46 -10.59 3.26 1.45
C LYS A 46 -10.29 4.72 1.85
N LEU A 47 -9.16 4.95 2.53
CA LEU A 47 -8.74 6.28 2.99
C LEU A 47 -7.70 6.95 2.07
N PHE A 48 -7.22 6.26 1.04
CA PHE A 48 -6.13 6.70 0.17
C PHE A 48 -6.65 6.52 -1.25
N GLY A 49 -7.01 7.60 -1.95
CA GLY A 49 -7.75 7.59 -3.22
C GLY A 49 -7.14 6.75 -4.35
N ASP A 50 -7.21 7.20 -5.61
CA ASP A 50 -6.60 6.45 -6.71
C ASP A 50 -5.08 6.69 -6.79
N PHE A 51 -4.38 6.20 -5.76
CA PHE A 51 -2.94 6.12 -5.77
C PHE A 51 -2.47 4.85 -6.47
N TRP A 52 -1.70 5.03 -7.54
CA TRP A 52 -0.92 3.98 -8.18
C TRP A 52 0.54 4.44 -8.29
N PRO A 53 1.52 3.67 -7.77
CA PRO A 53 2.91 4.07 -7.85
C PRO A 53 3.39 4.03 -9.31
N ARG A 54 4.12 5.07 -9.73
CA ARG A 54 4.88 5.05 -10.98
C ARG A 54 6.20 4.35 -10.70
N LEU A 55 6.32 3.11 -11.19
CA LEU A 55 7.52 2.31 -11.07
C LEU A 55 8.40 2.55 -12.31
N GLU A 56 9.68 2.87 -12.09
CA GLU A 56 10.68 2.87 -13.15
C GLU A 56 11.11 1.43 -13.40
N LEU A 57 10.64 0.84 -14.50
CA LEU A 57 10.81 -0.59 -14.77
C LEU A 57 12.28 -1.02 -14.84
N ASP A 58 13.18 -0.10 -15.20
CA ASP A 58 14.63 -0.32 -15.25
C ASP A 58 15.26 -0.51 -13.86
N HIS A 59 14.59 -0.04 -12.81
CA HIS A 59 15.01 -0.12 -11.41
C HIS A 59 14.21 -1.14 -10.59
N VAL A 60 13.37 -1.95 -11.24
CA VAL A 60 12.54 -2.97 -10.61
C VAL A 60 13.06 -4.37 -10.98
N SER A 61 13.01 -5.31 -10.04
CA SER A 61 13.38 -6.69 -10.34
C SER A 61 12.44 -7.29 -11.38
N LYS A 62 12.99 -8.10 -12.30
CA LYS A 62 12.20 -8.77 -13.34
C LYS A 62 11.05 -9.60 -12.76
N GLU A 63 11.30 -10.28 -11.64
CA GLU A 63 10.28 -11.06 -10.93
C GLU A 63 9.09 -10.20 -10.46
N LEU A 64 9.34 -8.98 -9.96
CA LEU A 64 8.27 -8.09 -9.52
C LEU A 64 7.44 -7.60 -10.70
N THR A 65 8.12 -7.23 -11.79
CA THR A 65 7.51 -6.80 -13.05
C THR A 65 6.59 -7.90 -13.60
N GLU A 66 7.08 -9.15 -13.68
CA GLU A 66 6.31 -10.31 -14.14
C GLU A 66 5.12 -10.61 -13.23
N ARG A 67 5.30 -10.59 -11.90
CA ARG A 67 4.23 -10.98 -10.96
C ARG A 67 3.17 -9.92 -10.73
N ILE A 68 3.48 -8.64 -10.88
CA ILE A 68 2.52 -7.58 -10.57
C ILE A 68 1.84 -7.05 -11.84
N LEU A 69 2.59 -6.82 -12.93
CA LEU A 69 2.01 -6.16 -14.11
C LEU A 69 1.13 -7.06 -14.97
N ILE A 70 1.26 -8.39 -14.87
CA ILE A 70 0.42 -9.34 -15.61
C ILE A 70 -1.02 -9.35 -15.04
N TRP A 71 -1.19 -9.06 -13.75
CA TRP A 71 -2.46 -9.23 -13.04
C TRP A 71 -3.23 -7.92 -12.82
N VAL A 72 -2.67 -6.78 -13.22
CA VAL A 72 -3.32 -5.47 -13.05
C VAL A 72 -3.79 -4.97 -14.42
N PRO A 73 -5.11 -4.85 -14.65
CA PRO A 73 -5.62 -4.24 -15.87
C PRO A 73 -5.35 -2.73 -15.84
N PHE A 74 -4.79 -2.20 -16.93
CA PHE A 74 -4.55 -0.77 -17.13
C PHE A 74 -5.84 -0.02 -17.46
#